data_AF-A0A1Y3W5L6-F1
#
_entry.id   AF-A0A1Y3W5L6-F1
#
_cell.length_a   1.000
_cell.length_b   1.000
_cell.length_c   1.000
_cell.angle_alpha   90.00
_cell.angle_beta   90.00
_cell.angle_gamma   90.00
#
_symmetry.space_group_name_H-M   'P 1'
#
loop_
_entity.id
_entity.type
_entity.pdbx_description
1 polymer ?
#
loop_
_entity_poly.entity_id
_entity_poly.type
_entity_poly.pdbx_seq_one_letter_code
_entity_poly.pdbx_strand_id
1 'polypeptide(L)'
;MEFAIQKTVSAEEVKVIRQRLHLKQKELADLMNVSVKTVEHWESSRGTVKGAAAVLLGILWDRMWLAEELEIPEKTFPLRLRYMYHDRLCTVIDVEERQKRIKIKNFVQDPVFCAFGRNENPDYKDYEEFLESRCFPRTRDKMKIMLEELNLPFYDPFLIVQKTEGRMAEDDFWIQIEE
;
A
#
# COMPACT_ATOMS: atom_id res chain seq x y z
N MET A 1 -18.22 17.92 -22.64
CA MET A 1 -18.38 16.57 -22.04
C MET A 1 -19.10 16.75 -20.72
N GLU A 2 -20.15 15.98 -20.46
CA GLU A 2 -20.94 16.05 -19.23
C GLU A 2 -20.81 14.72 -18.48
N PHE A 3 -20.66 14.77 -17.16
CA PHE A 3 -20.50 13.59 -16.30
C PHE A 3 -21.67 13.50 -15.32
N ALA A 4 -22.27 12.31 -15.21
CA ALA A 4 -23.32 12.03 -14.24
C ALA A 4 -22.70 11.77 -12.85
N ILE A 5 -22.35 12.85 -12.14
CA ILE A 5 -21.72 12.80 -10.81
C ILE A 5 -22.56 13.54 -9.77
N GLN A 6 -22.55 13.05 -8.53
CA GLN A 6 -23.16 13.73 -7.41
C GLN A 6 -22.32 14.96 -7.02
N LYS A 7 -22.87 16.16 -7.28
CA LYS A 7 -22.16 17.44 -7.03
C LYS A 7 -22.09 17.82 -5.54
N THR A 8 -23.06 17.33 -4.76
CA THR A 8 -23.19 17.63 -3.33
C THR A 8 -23.71 16.42 -2.57
N VAL A 9 -23.21 16.22 -1.35
CA VAL A 9 -23.67 15.17 -0.43
C VAL A 9 -24.08 15.83 0.88
N SER A 10 -25.29 15.56 1.35
CA SER A 10 -25.84 16.09 2.61
C SER A 10 -25.25 15.39 3.83
N ALA A 11 -25.37 16.01 5.00
CA ALA A 11 -24.89 15.43 6.25
C ALA A 11 -25.49 14.04 6.57
N GLU A 12 -26.77 13.85 6.27
CA GLU A 12 -27.43 12.57 6.49
C GLU A 12 -26.87 11.49 5.55
N GLU A 13 -26.65 11.82 4.28
CA GLU A 13 -26.04 10.89 3.32
C GLU A 13 -24.61 10.51 3.72
N VAL A 14 -23.78 11.46 4.19
CA VAL A 14 -22.42 11.15 4.69
C VAL A 14 -22.48 10.14 5.82
N LYS A 15 -23.39 10.36 6.78
CA LYS A 15 -23.56 9.45 7.92
C LYS A 15 -24.03 8.06 7.48
N VAL A 16 -24.96 7.98 6.54
CA VAL A 16 -25.42 6.71 5.96
C VAL A 16 -24.28 5.98 5.24
N ILE A 17 -23.49 6.67 4.41
CA ILE A 17 -22.31 6.09 3.74
C ILE A 17 -21.37 5.50 4.78
N ARG A 18 -21.00 6.30 5.79
CA ARG A 18 -20.07 5.87 6.83
C ARG A 18 -20.56 4.62 7.57
N GLN A 19 -21.83 4.61 7.96
CA GLN A 19 -22.43 3.48 8.69
C GLN A 19 -22.50 2.22 7.82
N ARG A 20 -22.83 2.38 6.53
CA ARG A 20 -22.83 1.29 5.56
C ARG A 20 -21.44 0.70 5.35
N LEU A 21 -20.40 1.54 5.32
CA LEU A 21 -19.01 1.10 5.27
C LEU A 21 -18.49 0.55 6.61
N HIS A 22 -19.31 0.54 7.67
CA HIS A 22 -18.93 0.13 9.03
C HIS A 22 -17.78 0.93 9.64
N LEU A 23 -17.59 2.18 9.23
CA LEU A 23 -16.48 3.04 9.67
C LEU A 23 -16.86 3.96 10.84
N LYS A 24 -15.88 4.23 11.70
CA LYS A 24 -15.86 5.38 12.60
C LYS A 24 -15.58 6.67 11.83
N GLN A 25 -15.89 7.82 12.42
CA GLN A 25 -15.61 9.11 11.79
C GLN A 25 -14.12 9.30 11.49
N LYS A 26 -13.25 8.80 12.37
CA LYS A 26 -11.80 8.81 12.14
C LYS A 26 -11.40 7.98 10.92
N GLU A 27 -11.93 6.76 10.80
CA GLU A 27 -11.59 5.85 9.69
C GLU A 27 -12.11 6.39 8.35
N LEU A 28 -13.30 7.02 8.33
CA LEU A 28 -13.76 7.74 7.14
C LEU A 28 -12.87 8.95 6.81
N ALA A 29 -12.39 9.67 7.82
CA ALA A 29 -11.48 10.80 7.61
C ALA A 29 -10.16 10.34 6.99
N ASP A 30 -9.61 9.23 7.48
CA ASP A 30 -8.41 8.60 6.94
C ASP A 30 -8.63 8.13 5.48
N LEU A 31 -9.73 7.44 5.19
CA LEU A 31 -10.09 6.99 3.83
C LEU A 31 -10.25 8.16 2.85
N MET A 32 -10.89 9.25 3.30
CA MET A 32 -11.13 10.45 2.50
C MET A 32 -9.92 11.40 2.47
N ASN A 33 -8.83 11.07 3.19
CA ASN A 33 -7.64 11.88 3.38
C ASN A 33 -7.95 13.32 3.83
N VAL A 34 -8.77 13.46 4.87
CA VAL A 34 -9.15 14.74 5.49
C VAL A 34 -9.05 14.66 7.02
N SER A 35 -9.20 15.80 7.70
CA SER A 35 -9.20 15.79 9.17
C SER A 35 -10.50 15.20 9.74
N VAL A 36 -10.44 14.61 10.93
CA VAL A 36 -11.64 14.14 11.65
C VAL A 36 -12.66 15.28 11.85
N LYS A 37 -12.19 16.49 12.15
CA LYS A 37 -13.04 17.70 12.27
C LYS A 37 -13.80 18.02 10.98
N THR A 38 -13.21 17.72 9.83
CA THR A 38 -13.86 17.89 8.52
C THR A 38 -15.04 16.93 8.40
N VAL A 39 -14.87 15.66 8.79
CA VAL A 39 -15.96 14.66 8.77
C VAL A 39 -17.03 14.99 9.82
N GLU A 40 -16.65 15.41 11.03
CA GLU A 40 -17.58 15.89 12.05
C GLU A 40 -18.43 17.07 11.54
N HIS A 41 -17.79 18.01 10.83
CA HIS A 41 -18.49 19.12 10.19
C HIS A 41 -19.43 18.65 9.07
N TRP A 42 -18.98 17.70 8.23
CA TRP A 42 -19.80 17.11 7.17
C TRP A 42 -21.05 16.43 7.71
N GLU A 43 -20.97 15.73 8.86
CA GLU A 43 -22.10 15.07 9.52
C GLU A 43 -22.91 15.99 10.45
N SER A 44 -22.55 17.27 10.57
CA SER A 44 -23.31 18.23 11.35
C SER A 44 -24.63 18.61 10.66
N SER A 45 -25.63 19.08 11.41
CA SER A 45 -26.96 19.41 10.85
C SER A 45 -26.98 20.47 9.74
N ARG A 46 -25.88 21.22 9.57
CA ARG A 46 -25.69 22.20 8.48
C ARG A 46 -24.61 21.79 7.48
N GLY A 47 -24.06 20.58 7.61
CA GLY A 47 -22.99 20.05 6.79
C GLY A 47 -23.44 19.77 5.36
N THR A 48 -22.60 20.14 4.39
CA THR A 48 -22.76 19.75 2.99
C THR A 48 -21.40 19.59 2.36
N VAL A 49 -21.13 18.40 1.82
CA VAL A 49 -19.90 18.12 1.08
C VAL A 49 -20.08 18.55 -0.36
N LYS A 50 -19.04 19.14 -0.94
CA LYS A 50 -19.03 19.63 -2.33
C LYS A 50 -17.72 19.24 -3.03
N GLY A 51 -17.68 19.39 -4.35
CA GLY A 51 -16.45 19.20 -5.13
C GLY A 51 -15.98 17.74 -5.15
N ALA A 52 -14.65 17.54 -5.14
CA ALA A 52 -14.05 16.21 -5.27
C ALA A 52 -14.50 15.23 -4.16
N ALA A 53 -14.65 15.70 -2.92
CA ALA A 53 -15.11 14.87 -1.82
C ALA A 53 -16.55 14.37 -2.02
N ALA A 54 -17.43 15.20 -2.58
CA ALA A 54 -18.82 14.79 -2.89
C ALA A 54 -18.84 13.72 -3.99
N VAL A 55 -17.98 13.85 -5.01
CA VAL A 55 -17.84 12.86 -6.08
C VAL A 55 -17.35 11.52 -5.52
N LEU A 56 -16.30 11.54 -4.68
CA LEU A 56 -15.75 10.32 -4.09
C LEU A 56 -16.74 9.63 -3.15
N LEU A 57 -17.47 10.39 -2.33
CA LEU A 57 -18.54 9.85 -1.49
C LEU A 57 -19.67 9.23 -2.33
N GLY A 58 -20.03 9.85 -3.46
CA GLY A 58 -20.98 9.26 -4.40
C GLY A 58 -20.48 7.94 -5.00
N ILE A 59 -19.19 7.85 -5.34
CA ILE A 59 -18.58 6.58 -5.80
C ILE A 59 -18.63 5.52 -4.69
N LEU A 60 -18.31 5.89 -3.45
CA LEU A 60 -18.35 4.98 -2.30
C LEU A 60 -19.78 4.53 -1.95
N TRP A 61 -20.79 5.35 -2.23
CA TRP A 61 -22.20 4.96 -2.07
C TRP A 61 -22.55 3.76 -2.97
N ASP A 62 -22.10 3.78 -4.23
CA ASP A 62 -22.40 2.72 -5.21
C ASP A 62 -21.40 1.56 -5.16
N ARG A 63 -20.14 1.82 -4.78
CA ARG A 63 -19.01 0.89 -4.83
C ARG A 63 -18.36 0.72 -3.47
N MET A 64 -19.17 0.32 -2.49
CA MET A 64 -18.74 0.20 -1.10
C MET A 64 -17.53 -0.73 -0.89
N TRP A 65 -17.43 -1.79 -1.69
CA TRP A 65 -16.30 -2.74 -1.69
C TRP A 65 -14.94 -2.06 -1.93
N LEU A 66 -14.92 -0.87 -2.54
CA LEU A 66 -13.68 -0.12 -2.77
C LEU A 66 -12.97 0.25 -1.45
N ALA A 67 -13.73 0.44 -0.36
CA ALA A 67 -13.12 0.70 0.95
C ALA A 67 -12.29 -0.50 1.42
N GLU A 68 -12.80 -1.72 1.27
CA GLU A 68 -12.12 -2.97 1.64
C GLU A 68 -10.88 -3.21 0.76
N GLU A 69 -10.93 -2.87 -0.52
CA GLU A 69 -9.78 -2.96 -1.42
C GLU A 69 -8.64 -2.02 -1.00
N LEU A 70 -8.97 -0.80 -0.59
CA LEU A 70 -7.99 0.20 -0.16
C LEU A 70 -7.46 -0.06 1.26
N GLU A 71 -8.15 -0.87 2.05
CA GLU A 71 -7.74 -1.20 3.41
C GLU A 71 -6.43 -1.99 3.44
N ILE A 72 -5.48 -1.51 4.24
CA ILE A 72 -4.25 -2.28 4.49
C ILE A 72 -4.58 -3.34 5.55
N PRO A 73 -4.43 -4.65 5.24
CA PRO A 73 -4.80 -5.70 6.17
C PRO A 73 -3.91 -5.64 7.41
N GLU A 74 -4.44 -6.12 8.54
CA GLU A 74 -3.64 -6.28 9.76
C GLU A 74 -2.38 -7.13 9.50
N LYS A 75 -1.30 -6.83 10.23
CA LYS A 75 -0.04 -7.55 10.11
C LYS A 75 -0.20 -8.95 10.71
N THR A 76 -0.17 -9.96 9.84
CA THR A 76 -0.42 -11.36 10.23
C THR A 76 0.84 -12.16 10.53
N PHE A 77 1.99 -11.75 9.98
CA PHE A 77 3.29 -12.39 10.21
C PHE A 77 4.30 -11.42 10.82
N PRO A 78 5.40 -11.90 11.44
CA PRO A 78 6.34 -11.06 12.18
C PRO A 78 7.03 -10.00 11.34
N LEU A 79 7.24 -10.25 10.04
CA LEU A 79 7.88 -9.31 9.14
C LEU A 79 6.86 -8.79 8.13
N ARG A 80 6.83 -7.48 7.90
CA ARG A 80 6.05 -6.85 6.83
C ARG A 80 6.95 -5.98 5.95
N LEU A 81 6.85 -6.17 4.65
CA LEU A 81 7.48 -5.34 3.63
C LEU A 81 6.41 -4.56 2.90
N ARG A 82 6.65 -3.27 2.69
CA ARG A 82 5.82 -2.42 1.85
C ARG A 82 6.63 -2.05 0.62
N TYR A 83 6.20 -2.56 -0.52
CA TYR A 83 6.78 -2.20 -1.81
C TYR A 83 6.11 -0.93 -2.33
N MET A 84 6.93 0.09 -2.53
CA MET A 84 6.51 1.46 -2.78
C MET A 84 7.04 1.93 -4.13
N TYR A 85 6.25 2.73 -4.85
CA TYR A 85 6.70 3.51 -6.00
C TYR A 85 6.48 4.99 -5.69
N HIS A 86 7.57 5.75 -5.53
CA HIS A 86 7.52 7.06 -4.85
C HIS A 86 6.76 6.96 -3.51
N ASP A 87 5.63 7.67 -3.36
CA ASP A 87 4.77 7.66 -2.18
C ASP A 87 3.59 6.69 -2.27
N ARG A 88 3.44 5.98 -3.40
CA ARG A 88 2.35 5.04 -3.64
C ARG A 88 2.69 3.66 -3.11
N LEU A 89 1.86 3.17 -2.19
CA LEU A 89 1.89 1.77 -1.78
C LEU A 89 1.42 0.87 -2.93
N CYS A 90 2.27 -0.06 -3.34
CA CYS A 90 1.97 -0.97 -4.43
C CYS A 90 1.62 -2.36 -3.93
N THR A 91 2.46 -2.96 -3.08
CA THR A 91 2.25 -4.29 -2.52
C THR A 91 2.63 -4.31 -1.04
N VAL A 92 1.79 -4.92 -0.21
CA VAL A 92 2.17 -5.35 1.15
C VAL A 92 2.51 -6.83 1.10
N ILE A 93 3.60 -7.22 1.74
CA ILE A 93 4.09 -8.59 1.83
C ILE A 93 4.33 -8.90 3.31
N ASP A 94 3.49 -9.76 3.89
CA ASP A 94 3.72 -10.35 5.21
C ASP A 94 4.55 -11.62 5.04
N VAL A 95 5.57 -11.80 5.87
CA VAL A 95 6.54 -12.91 5.77
C VAL A 95 6.71 -13.61 7.11
N GLU A 96 6.60 -14.94 7.10
CA GLU A 96 6.95 -15.85 8.18
C GLU A 96 8.11 -16.75 7.73
N GLU A 97 9.31 -16.39 8.16
CA GLU A 97 10.55 -17.03 7.71
C GLU A 97 10.67 -18.48 8.19
N ARG A 98 10.22 -18.79 9.42
CA ARG A 98 10.41 -20.14 9.99
C ARG A 98 9.58 -21.19 9.27
N GLN A 99 8.36 -20.82 8.90
CA GLN A 99 7.46 -21.71 8.15
C GLN A 99 7.62 -21.56 6.64
N LYS A 100 8.45 -20.61 6.18
CA LYS A 100 8.59 -20.24 4.76
C LYS A 100 7.24 -19.94 4.12
N ARG A 101 6.51 -18.97 4.68
CA ARG A 101 5.20 -18.56 4.18
C ARG A 101 5.16 -17.07 3.96
N ILE A 102 4.44 -16.65 2.93
CA ILE A 102 4.13 -15.26 2.68
C ILE A 102 2.64 -15.06 2.46
N LYS A 103 2.18 -13.82 2.65
CA LYS A 103 0.88 -13.35 2.22
C LYS A 103 1.05 -11.98 1.61
N ILE A 104 0.34 -11.72 0.51
CA ILE A 104 0.44 -10.45 -0.19
C ILE A 104 -0.92 -9.77 -0.34
N LYS A 105 -0.91 -8.45 -0.48
CA LYS A 105 -2.01 -7.68 -1.04
C LYS A 105 -1.46 -6.61 -1.98
N ASN A 106 -1.91 -6.61 -3.23
CA ASN A 106 -1.60 -5.58 -4.21
C ASN A 106 -2.67 -4.47 -4.15
N PHE A 107 -2.23 -3.21 -4.21
CA PHE A 107 -3.08 -2.00 -4.21
C PHE A 107 -3.11 -1.30 -5.58
N VAL A 108 -2.49 -1.93 -6.57
CA VAL A 108 -2.35 -1.45 -7.94
C VAL A 108 -2.74 -2.57 -8.91
N GLN A 109 -3.38 -2.20 -10.02
CA GLN A 109 -3.83 -3.17 -11.02
C GLN A 109 -2.78 -3.44 -12.09
N ASP A 110 -1.89 -2.49 -12.35
CA ASP A 110 -0.84 -2.64 -13.35
C ASP A 110 0.28 -3.53 -12.79
N PRO A 111 0.51 -4.72 -13.39
CA PRO A 111 1.53 -5.66 -12.92
C PRO A 111 2.94 -5.08 -12.84
N VAL A 112 3.26 -4.02 -13.62
CA VAL A 112 4.59 -3.38 -13.57
C VAL A 112 4.91 -2.81 -12.20
N PHE A 113 3.89 -2.42 -11.43
CA PHE A 113 4.06 -1.86 -10.09
C PHE A 113 3.93 -2.91 -8.98
N CYS A 114 3.44 -4.13 -9.30
CA CYS A 114 3.29 -5.19 -8.31
C CYS A 114 4.64 -5.88 -8.05
N ALA A 115 4.94 -6.18 -6.78
CA ALA A 115 6.20 -6.84 -6.40
C ALA A 115 6.43 -8.18 -7.14
N PHE A 116 5.35 -8.91 -7.42
CA PHE A 116 5.39 -10.23 -8.09
C PHE A 116 4.79 -10.22 -9.49
N GLY A 117 4.68 -9.04 -10.11
CA GLY A 117 4.12 -8.90 -11.44
C GLY A 117 2.67 -9.41 -11.53
N ARG A 118 2.44 -10.41 -12.39
CA ARG A 118 1.12 -11.05 -12.58
C ARG A 118 0.85 -12.21 -11.61
N ASN A 119 1.83 -12.59 -10.78
CA ASN A 119 1.65 -13.67 -9.83
C ASN A 119 0.93 -13.16 -8.58
N GLU A 120 -0.36 -13.47 -8.47
CA GLU A 120 -1.21 -13.06 -7.34
C GLU A 120 -1.08 -13.99 -6.12
N ASN A 121 -0.50 -15.17 -6.29
CA ASN A 121 -0.32 -16.16 -5.22
C ASN A 121 1.14 -16.63 -5.14
N PRO A 122 2.08 -15.70 -4.90
CA PRO A 122 3.49 -16.05 -4.81
C PRO A 122 3.77 -16.98 -3.63
N ASP A 123 4.73 -17.87 -3.82
CA ASP A 123 5.26 -18.71 -2.75
C ASP A 123 6.51 -18.08 -2.10
N TYR A 124 7.10 -18.78 -1.15
CA TYR A 124 8.29 -18.27 -0.47
C TYR A 124 9.52 -18.15 -1.39
N LYS A 125 9.62 -18.97 -2.43
CA LYS A 125 10.71 -18.92 -3.40
C LYS A 125 10.57 -17.67 -4.28
N ASP A 126 9.35 -17.32 -4.69
CA ASP A 126 9.07 -16.06 -5.38
C ASP A 126 9.49 -14.86 -4.53
N TYR A 127 9.29 -14.92 -3.21
CA TYR A 127 9.76 -13.89 -2.27
C TYR A 127 11.29 -13.78 -2.21
N GLU A 128 12.00 -14.91 -2.12
CA GLU A 128 13.46 -14.92 -2.15
C GLU A 128 14.00 -14.33 -3.47
N GLU A 129 13.39 -14.68 -4.60
CA GLU A 129 13.74 -14.13 -5.92
C GLU A 129 13.41 -12.64 -6.03
N PHE A 130 12.29 -12.19 -5.45
CA PHE A 130 11.94 -10.77 -5.40
C PHE A 130 12.98 -9.97 -4.63
N LEU A 131 13.39 -10.40 -3.44
CA LEU A 131 14.43 -9.71 -2.69
C LEU A 131 15.76 -9.65 -3.45
N GLU A 132 16.17 -10.77 -4.06
CA GLU A 132 17.37 -10.83 -4.89
C GLU A 132 17.28 -9.85 -6.08
N SER A 133 16.12 -9.72 -6.71
CA SER A 133 15.90 -8.78 -7.82
C SER A 133 16.05 -7.30 -7.42
N ARG A 134 15.92 -7.00 -6.12
CA ARG A 134 16.13 -5.66 -5.54
C ARG A 134 17.54 -5.46 -4.99
N CYS A 135 18.45 -6.36 -5.32
CA CYS A 135 19.86 -6.28 -4.95
C CYS A 135 20.75 -6.12 -6.19
N PHE A 136 22.00 -5.70 -5.98
CA PHE A 136 23.00 -5.72 -7.05
C PHE A 136 23.34 -7.17 -7.43
N PRO A 137 23.63 -7.48 -8.72
CA PRO A 137 23.86 -8.86 -9.15
C PRO A 137 25.04 -9.54 -8.42
N ARG A 138 24.90 -10.83 -8.08
CA ARG A 138 25.99 -11.64 -7.48
C ARG A 138 27.25 -11.72 -8.34
N THR A 139 27.08 -11.61 -9.65
CA THR A 139 28.17 -11.65 -10.64
C THR A 139 28.84 -10.30 -10.85
N ARG A 140 28.42 -9.23 -10.14
CA ARG A 140 28.96 -7.89 -10.30
C ARG A 140 30.43 -7.86 -9.92
N ASP A 141 31.26 -7.26 -10.78
CA ASP A 141 32.66 -7.01 -10.46
C ASP A 141 32.74 -6.16 -9.18
N LYS A 142 33.73 -6.45 -8.32
CA LYS A 142 33.90 -5.82 -7.00
C LYS A 142 32.77 -6.02 -5.98
N MET A 143 32.01 -7.13 -6.07
CA MET A 143 31.00 -7.50 -5.06
C MET A 143 31.47 -7.37 -3.60
N LYS A 144 32.71 -7.78 -3.29
CA LYS A 144 33.26 -7.70 -1.92
C LYS A 144 33.34 -6.27 -1.41
N ILE A 145 33.71 -5.31 -2.28
CA ILE A 145 33.82 -3.89 -1.91
C ILE A 145 32.42 -3.34 -1.60
N MET A 146 31.42 -3.68 -2.41
CA MET A 146 30.02 -3.27 -2.14
C MET A 146 29.51 -3.81 -0.80
N LEU A 147 29.82 -5.07 -0.48
CA LEU A 147 29.44 -5.66 0.80
C LEU A 147 30.15 -4.98 1.98
N GLU A 148 31.44 -4.65 1.83
CA GLU A 148 32.20 -3.89 2.82
C GLU A 148 31.62 -2.48 3.04
N GLU A 149 31.22 -1.77 1.96
CA GLU A 149 30.57 -0.46 2.03
C GLU A 149 29.21 -0.51 2.74
N LEU A 150 28.45 -1.60 2.55
CA LEU A 150 27.19 -1.87 3.26
C LEU A 150 27.39 -2.42 4.68
N ASN A 151 28.64 -2.69 5.07
CA ASN A 151 29.03 -3.35 6.32
C ASN A 151 28.35 -4.72 6.49
N LEU A 152 28.37 -5.53 5.43
CA LEU A 152 27.79 -6.87 5.38
C LEU A 152 28.88 -7.94 5.22
N PRO A 153 28.85 -9.02 6.03
CA PRO A 153 29.88 -10.07 6.00
C PRO A 153 29.75 -11.03 4.80
N PHE A 154 28.56 -11.13 4.21
CA PHE A 154 28.27 -11.98 3.07
C PHE A 154 27.07 -11.43 2.30
N TYR A 155 26.86 -11.95 1.09
CA TYR A 155 25.72 -11.57 0.26
C TYR A 155 24.44 -12.23 0.80
N ASP A 156 23.61 -11.42 1.44
CA ASP A 156 22.29 -11.79 1.93
C ASP A 156 21.26 -10.77 1.39
N PRO A 157 20.30 -11.19 0.55
CA PRO A 157 19.35 -10.27 -0.07
C PRO A 157 18.52 -9.46 0.93
N PHE A 158 18.11 -10.08 2.03
CA PHE A 158 17.32 -9.39 3.04
C PHE A 158 18.15 -8.30 3.72
N LEU A 159 19.38 -8.61 4.14
CA LEU A 159 20.26 -7.60 4.73
C LEU A 159 20.63 -6.48 3.76
N ILE A 160 20.84 -6.79 2.47
CA ILE A 160 21.11 -5.79 1.44
C ILE A 160 19.89 -4.87 1.29
N VAL A 161 18.68 -5.42 1.16
CA VAL A 161 17.44 -4.63 1.08
C VAL A 161 17.25 -3.80 2.36
N GLN A 162 17.56 -4.33 3.54
CA GLN A 162 17.49 -3.58 4.79
C GLN A 162 18.44 -2.37 4.83
N LYS A 163 19.61 -2.46 4.18
CA LYS A 163 20.58 -1.36 4.09
C LYS A 163 20.28 -0.35 2.98
N THR A 164 19.70 -0.82 1.88
CA THR A 164 19.54 -0.04 0.64
C THR A 164 18.09 0.38 0.37
N GLU A 165 17.15 -0.08 1.19
CA GLU A 165 15.71 -0.04 0.93
C GLU A 165 15.33 -0.71 -0.39
N GLY A 166 16.19 -1.58 -0.92
CA GLY A 166 16.00 -2.20 -2.24
C GLY A 166 15.87 -1.19 -3.38
N ARG A 167 16.49 0.00 -3.25
CA ARG A 167 16.50 1.03 -4.29
C ARG A 167 17.46 0.67 -5.42
N MET A 168 17.02 0.85 -6.65
CA MET A 168 17.81 0.60 -7.87
C MET A 168 18.02 1.93 -8.61
N ALA A 169 19.06 2.02 -9.45
CA ALA A 169 19.33 3.26 -10.20
C ALA A 169 18.39 3.41 -11.40
N GLU A 170 17.81 2.30 -11.84
CA GLU A 170 17.01 2.17 -13.04
C GLU A 170 15.51 2.46 -12.79
N ASP A 171 15.08 2.59 -11.53
CA ASP A 171 13.68 2.80 -11.15
C ASP A 171 13.51 3.58 -9.84
N ASP A 172 12.26 3.98 -9.55
CA ASP A 172 11.88 4.73 -8.34
C ASP A 172 11.23 3.84 -7.26
N PHE A 173 11.39 2.52 -7.36
CA PHE A 173 10.82 1.60 -6.38
C PHE A 173 11.71 1.46 -5.14
N TRP A 174 11.08 1.24 -4.00
CA TRP A 174 11.77 1.00 -2.73
C TRP A 174 10.91 0.16 -1.79
N ILE A 175 11.53 -0.36 -0.74
CA ILE A 175 10.94 -1.27 0.23
C ILE A 175 11.07 -0.65 1.62
N GLN A 176 9.93 -0.53 2.31
CA GLN A 176 9.89 -0.23 3.74
C GLN A 176 9.73 -1.53 4.53
N ILE A 177 10.60 -1.76 5.52
CA ILE A 177 10.53 -2.91 6.43
C ILE A 177 9.86 -2.48 7.74
N GLU A 178 8.88 -3.28 8.18
CA GLU A 178 8.20 -3.14 9.46
C GLU A 178 8.38 -4.45 10.27
N GLU A 179 9.10 -4.38 11.39
CA GLU A 179 9.28 -5.46 12.37
C GLU A 179 8.20 -5.46 13.45
#